data_AF-H6Q9V4-F1
#
_entry.id   AF-H6Q9V4-F1
#
_cell.length_a   1.000
_cell.length_b   1.000
_cell.length_c   1.000
_cell.angle_alpha   90.00
_cell.angle_beta   90.00
_cell.angle_gamma   90.00
#
_symmetry.space_group_name_H-M   'P 1'
#
loop_
_entity.id
_entity.type
_entity.pdbx_description
1 polymer ?
#
loop_
_entity_poly.entity_id
_entity_poly.type
_entity_poly.pdbx_seq_one_letter_code
_entity_poly.pdbx_strand_id
1 'polypeptide(L)'
;MKKHIPGVKKISVGGEELEVEEADIISIVPISSMIRLAALIGGEAVETTALALQLHRYQYNGPDPEGYFSDIPDDKTATTAICRIVSKIVQDNYYKKNCGAA
;
A
#
# COMPACT_ATOMS: atom_id res chain seq x y z
N MET A 1 8.67 -22.54 -8.70
CA MET A 1 8.84 -21.24 -9.39
C MET A 1 7.75 -21.12 -10.44
N LYS A 2 6.77 -20.23 -10.28
CA LYS A 2 5.74 -20.00 -11.31
C LYS A 2 6.38 -19.18 -12.44
N LYS A 3 6.26 -19.69 -13.67
CA LYS A 3 6.74 -19.08 -14.92
C LYS A 3 6.29 -17.62 -15.02
N HIS A 4 7.23 -16.75 -15.36
CA HIS A 4 6.98 -15.41 -15.88
C HIS A 4 6.10 -15.54 -17.14
N ILE A 5 4.94 -14.91 -17.16
CA ILE A 5 4.05 -14.84 -18.32
C ILE A 5 4.20 -13.42 -18.88
N PRO A 6 4.98 -13.20 -19.95
CA PRO A 6 5.06 -11.91 -20.60
C PRO A 6 3.99 -11.81 -21.69
N GLY A 7 2.95 -11.01 -21.46
CA GLY A 7 2.06 -10.47 -22.47
C GLY A 7 2.12 -8.94 -22.47
N VAL A 8 1.62 -8.28 -23.50
CA VAL A 8 1.51 -6.81 -23.55
C VAL A 8 0.04 -6.49 -23.72
N LYS A 9 -0.49 -5.51 -22.96
CA LYS A 9 -1.89 -5.10 -23.05
C LYS A 9 -2.00 -3.61 -23.37
N LYS A 10 -2.90 -3.29 -24.30
CA LYS A 10 -3.26 -1.91 -24.66
C LYS A 10 -4.30 -1.37 -23.68
N ILE A 11 -4.02 -0.23 -23.07
CA ILE A 11 -4.97 0.51 -22.23
C ILE A 11 -5.17 1.93 -22.77
N SER A 12 -6.38 2.48 -22.63
CA SER A 12 -6.66 3.86 -23.00
C SER A 12 -6.71 4.75 -21.75
N VAL A 13 -5.87 5.78 -21.71
CA VAL A 13 -5.82 6.77 -20.62
C VAL A 13 -5.90 8.15 -21.26
N GLY A 14 -6.95 8.92 -20.94
CA GLY A 14 -7.11 10.28 -21.47
C GLY A 14 -7.31 10.39 -22.99
N GLY A 15 -7.68 9.29 -23.67
CA GLY A 15 -7.83 9.24 -25.12
C GLY A 15 -6.58 8.76 -25.87
N GLU A 16 -5.47 8.52 -25.17
CA GLU A 16 -4.25 7.94 -25.74
C GLU A 16 -4.16 6.44 -25.43
N GLU A 17 -3.73 5.64 -26.41
CA GLU A 17 -3.47 4.20 -26.22
C GLU A 17 -2.02 3.98 -25.79
N LEU A 18 -1.84 3.34 -24.63
CA LEU A 18 -0.55 2.96 -24.09
C LEU A 18 -0.40 1.44 -24.09
N GLU A 19 0.71 0.95 -24.62
CA GLU A 19 1.14 -0.45 -24.49
C GLU A 19 1.90 -0.64 -23.19
N VAL A 20 1.43 -1.55 -22.34
CA VAL A 20 2.03 -1.83 -21.03
C VAL A 20 2.37 -3.32 -20.94
N GLU A 21 3.59 -3.64 -20.50
CA GLU A 21 4.00 -5.02 -20.22
C GLU A 21 3.11 -5.64 -19.13
N GLU A 22 2.67 -6.90 -19.27
CA GLU A 22 1.82 -7.61 -18.30
C GLU A 22 2.49 -7.71 -16.92
N ALA A 23 3.83 -7.69 -16.88
CA ALA A 23 4.60 -7.67 -15.65
C ALA A 23 4.46 -6.34 -14.88
N ASP A 24 4.12 -5.24 -15.58
CA ASP A 24 3.81 -3.93 -15.01
C ASP A 24 2.30 -3.75 -14.71
N ILE A 25 1.50 -4.80 -14.91
CA ILE A 25 0.23 -4.96 -14.19
C ILE A 25 0.57 -5.37 -12.74
N ILE A 26 1.38 -4.56 -12.06
CA ILE A 26 1.05 -4.19 -10.67
C ILE A 26 -0.27 -3.44 -10.84
N SER A 27 -1.35 -4.22 -10.91
CA SER A 27 -2.69 -3.82 -11.27
C SER A 27 -3.00 -2.43 -10.73
N ILE A 28 -3.32 -1.48 -11.63
CA ILE A 28 -3.92 -0.19 -11.27
C ILE A 28 -5.25 -0.52 -10.58
N VAL A 29 -5.17 -0.78 -9.28
CA VAL A 29 -6.31 -1.09 -8.44
C VAL A 29 -6.77 0.22 -7.85
N PRO A 30 -8.00 0.66 -8.13
CA PRO A 30 -8.55 1.82 -7.44
C PRO A 30 -8.50 1.58 -5.92
N ILE A 31 -8.10 2.60 -5.17
CA ILE A 31 -8.01 2.55 -3.70
C ILE A 31 -9.32 2.05 -3.07
N SER A 32 -10.46 2.43 -3.65
CA SER A 32 -11.80 1.97 -3.27
C SER A 32 -12.03 0.46 -3.40
N SER A 33 -11.24 -0.24 -4.22
CA SER A 33 -11.33 -1.68 -4.45
C SER A 33 -10.34 -2.50 -3.60
N MET A 34 -9.36 -1.85 -2.97
CA MET A 34 -8.28 -2.52 -2.24
C MET A 34 -8.80 -3.40 -1.09
N ILE A 35 -9.70 -2.88 -0.25
CA ILE A 35 -10.32 -3.66 0.84
C ILE A 35 -11.02 -4.90 0.31
N ARG A 36 -11.78 -4.76 -0.79
CA ARG A 36 -12.53 -5.87 -1.39
C ARG A 36 -11.58 -6.97 -1.88
N LEU A 37 -10.49 -6.59 -2.54
CA LEU A 37 -9.49 -7.54 -3.00
C LEU A 37 -8.74 -8.20 -1.85
N ALA A 38 -8.36 -7.42 -0.84
CA ALA A 38 -7.71 -7.95 0.36
C ALA A 38 -8.61 -8.95 1.09
N ALA A 39 -9.92 -8.69 1.17
CA ALA A 39 -10.89 -9.62 1.75
C ALA A 39 -11.02 -10.93 0.96
N LEU A 40 -10.89 -10.90 -0.36
CA LEU A 40 -10.88 -12.11 -1.20
C LEU A 40 -9.60 -12.94 -1.03
N ILE A 41 -8.45 -12.28 -0.84
CA ILE A 41 -7.16 -12.95 -0.60
C ILE A 41 -7.12 -13.51 0.83
N GLY A 42 -7.65 -12.76 1.80
CA GLY A 42 -7.70 -13.13 3.21
C GLY A 42 -6.35 -13.01 3.93
N GLY A 43 -6.37 -13.38 5.22
CA GLY A 43 -5.18 -13.40 6.07
C GLY A 43 -4.52 -12.02 6.21
N GLU A 44 -3.18 -12.02 6.15
CA GLU A 44 -2.35 -10.83 6.32
C GLU A 44 -2.63 -9.71 5.32
N ALA A 45 -3.17 -10.04 4.14
CA ALA A 45 -3.51 -9.06 3.11
C ALA A 45 -4.57 -8.07 3.62
N VAL A 46 -5.55 -8.52 4.41
CA VAL A 46 -6.61 -7.69 4.98
C VAL A 46 -6.03 -6.65 5.93
N GLU A 47 -5.26 -7.10 6.91
CA GLU A 47 -4.65 -6.23 7.93
C GLU A 47 -3.69 -5.22 7.30
N THR A 48 -2.84 -5.69 6.39
CA THR A 48 -1.81 -4.85 5.76
C THR A 48 -2.46 -3.79 4.85
N THR A 49 -3.52 -4.17 4.13
CA THR A 49 -4.28 -3.25 3.27
C THR A 49 -5.04 -2.22 4.10
N ALA A 50 -5.70 -2.63 5.19
CA ALA A 50 -6.41 -1.71 6.08
C ALA A 50 -5.45 -0.65 6.64
N LEU A 51 -4.27 -1.06 7.12
CA LEU A 51 -3.26 -0.15 7.64
C LEU A 51 -2.67 0.76 6.56
N ALA A 52 -2.42 0.24 5.36
CA ALA A 52 -1.95 1.05 4.23
C ALA A 52 -2.96 2.13 3.83
N LEU A 53 -4.26 1.83 3.87
CA LEU A 53 -5.31 2.81 3.55
C LEU A 53 -5.46 3.89 4.63
N GLN A 54 -5.21 3.56 5.90
CA GLN A 54 -5.15 4.57 6.97
C GLN A 54 -3.97 5.52 6.75
N LEU A 55 -2.79 4.98 6.46
CA LEU A 55 -1.60 5.78 6.15
C LEU A 55 -1.77 6.62 4.88
N HIS A 56 -2.50 6.12 3.90
CA HIS A 56 -2.85 6.89 2.70
C HIS A 56 -3.70 8.13 3.05
N ARG A 57 -4.69 8.01 3.95
CA ARG A 57 -5.45 9.18 4.42
C ARG A 57 -4.57 10.16 5.20
N TYR A 58 -3.74 9.64 6.09
CA TYR A 58 -2.78 10.42 6.86
C TYR A 58 -1.82 11.22 5.96
N GLN A 59 -1.38 10.67 4.83
CA GLN A 59 -0.50 11.38 3.88
C GLN A 59 -1.09 12.72 3.42
N TYR A 60 -2.41 12.82 3.28
CA TYR A 60 -3.08 14.05 2.85
C TYR A 60 -3.52 14.94 4.01
N ASN A 61 -3.92 14.33 5.13
CA ASN A 61 -4.56 15.04 6.23
C ASN A 61 -3.62 15.35 7.40
N GLY A 62 -2.47 14.67 7.47
CA GLY A 62 -1.51 14.78 8.58
C GLY A 62 -2.02 14.17 9.89
N PRO A 63 -1.32 14.49 11.01
CA PRO A 63 -1.75 14.16 12.36
C PRO A 63 -3.14 14.73 12.69
N ASP A 64 -4.01 13.88 13.23
CA ASP A 64 -5.38 14.27 13.58
C ASP A 64 -5.77 13.72 14.96
N PRO A 65 -5.49 14.48 16.03
CA PRO A 65 -5.84 14.07 17.39
C PRO A 65 -7.34 13.90 17.63
N GLU A 66 -8.18 14.57 16.85
CA GLU A 66 -9.63 14.56 17.00
C GLU A 66 -10.30 13.48 16.13
N GLY A 67 -9.62 13.02 15.08
CA GLY A 67 -10.03 11.89 14.25
C GLY A 67 -11.08 12.21 13.19
N TYR A 68 -11.17 13.46 12.73
CA TYR A 68 -12.17 13.87 11.74
C TYR A 68 -11.79 13.47 10.30
N PHE A 69 -10.51 13.52 9.96
CA PHE A 69 -9.96 13.36 8.62
C PHE A 69 -8.92 12.23 8.55
N SER A 70 -8.28 11.87 9.67
CA SER A 70 -7.31 10.78 9.76
C SER A 70 -7.50 10.00 11.06
N ASP A 71 -7.32 8.68 11.02
CA ASP A 71 -7.37 7.84 12.23
C ASP A 71 -6.04 7.86 13.01
N ILE A 72 -5.07 8.64 12.56
CA ILE A 72 -3.70 8.66 13.11
C ILE A 72 -3.48 9.99 13.84
N PRO A 73 -3.34 9.97 15.18
CA PRO A 73 -3.33 11.18 16.01
C PRO A 73 -2.00 11.96 15.96
N ASP A 74 -0.90 11.27 15.69
CA ASP A 74 0.45 11.84 15.74
C ASP A 74 1.46 11.11 14.83
N ASP A 75 2.55 11.81 14.52
CA ASP A 75 3.66 11.30 13.70
C ASP A 75 4.27 10.02 14.27
N LYS A 76 4.25 9.84 15.60
CA LYS A 76 4.83 8.66 16.27
C LYS A 76 3.99 7.42 15.97
N THR A 77 2.68 7.56 15.98
CA THR A 77 1.71 6.53 15.62
C THR A 77 1.83 6.21 14.13
N ALA A 78 1.93 7.24 13.28
CA ALA A 78 2.20 7.07 11.84
C ALA A 78 3.48 6.27 11.60
N THR A 79 4.57 6.64 12.28
CA THR A 79 5.88 5.96 12.19
C THR A 79 5.75 4.49 12.57
N THR A 80 5.07 4.19 13.68
CA THR A 80 4.86 2.81 14.14
C THR A 80 4.09 1.98 13.10
N ALA A 81 3.03 2.55 12.52
CA ALA A 81 2.24 1.92 11.46
C ALA A 81 3.06 1.66 10.19
N ILE A 82 3.83 2.65 9.72
CA ILE A 82 4.73 2.51 8.56
C ILE A 82 5.75 1.40 8.82
N CYS A 83 6.38 1.41 9.99
CA CYS A 83 7.35 0.40 10.39
C CYS A 83 6.75 -1.00 10.42
N ARG A 84 5.50 -1.15 10.87
CA ARG A 84 4.79 -2.44 10.86
C ARG A 84 4.63 -2.98 9.43
N ILE A 85 4.28 -2.13 8.47
CA ILE A 85 4.19 -2.54 7.05
C ILE A 85 5.57 -2.87 6.49
N VAL A 86 6.55 -1.98 6.67
CA VAL A 86 7.92 -2.15 6.15
C VAL A 86 8.56 -3.44 6.68
N SER A 87 8.33 -3.79 7.96
CA SER A 87 8.85 -5.04 8.56
C SER A 87 8.44 -6.31 7.82
N LYS A 88 7.31 -6.27 7.11
CA LYS A 88 6.76 -7.40 6.35
C LYS A 88 7.31 -7.47 4.92
N ILE A 89 7.84 -6.36 4.41
CA ILE A 89 8.28 -6.20 3.02
C ILE A 89 9.81 -6.27 2.91
N VAL A 90 10.51 -5.65 3.86
CA VAL A 90 11.96 -5.44 3.78
C VAL A 90 12.67 -6.31 4.82
N GLN A 91 13.44 -7.31 4.37
CA GLN A 91 14.35 -8.08 5.23
C GLN A 91 15.73 -7.39 5.32
N ASP A 92 15.83 -6.14 5.78
CA ASP A 92 17.15 -5.49 5.90
C ASP A 92 17.25 -4.23 6.78
N ASN A 93 18.48 -3.71 6.88
CA ASN A 93 19.00 -2.54 7.59
C ASN A 93 18.14 -1.27 7.56
N TYR A 94 17.26 -1.07 6.57
CA TYR A 94 16.32 0.06 6.54
C TYR A 94 15.38 0.04 7.75
N TYR A 95 14.86 -1.14 8.09
CA TYR A 95 14.03 -1.31 9.28
C TYR A 95 14.84 -1.01 10.54
N LYS A 96 16.07 -1.54 10.67
CA LYS A 96 16.90 -1.26 11.84
C LYS A 96 17.26 0.22 11.99
N LYS A 97 17.51 0.93 10.89
CA LYS A 97 17.90 2.36 10.90
C LYS A 97 16.74 3.31 11.22
N ASN A 98 15.56 3.05 10.67
CA ASN A 98 14.42 3.99 10.73
C ASN A 98 13.29 3.52 11.66
N CYS A 99 13.26 2.22 11.99
CA CYS A 99 12.23 1.58 12.82
C CYS A 99 12.83 0.85 14.03
N GLY A 100 14.16 0.75 14.13
CA GLY A 100 14.88 0.06 15.19
C GLY A 100 15.12 0.94 16.40
N ALA A 101 14.04 1.34 17.08
CA ALA A 101 14.00 1.65 18.50
C ALA A 101 12.54 1.55 18.97
N ALA A 102 12.18 0.37 19.48
CA ALA A 102 11.15 0.24 20.52
C ALA A 102 11.87 0.18 21.86
#